data_AF-A0A8X8BQ01-F1
#
_entry.id   AF-A0A8X8BQ01-F1
#
_cell.length_a   1.000
_cell.length_b   1.000
_cell.length_c   1.000
_cell.angle_alpha   90.00
_cell.angle_beta   90.00
_cell.angle_gamma   90.00
#
_symmetry.space_group_name_H-M   'P 1'
#
loop_
_entity.id
_entity.type
_entity.pdbx_description
1 polymer ?
#
loop_
_entity_poly.entity_id
_entity_poly.type
_entity_poly.pdbx_seq_one_letter_code
_entity_poly.pdbx_strand_id
1 'polypeptide(L)'
;MGLIRLLLTSMARVSAFRSYQFVFLIVAALAVVAFYYFGTERQNFSTTTRRMKQTQASYGTGSDVITPDRAATTNFHVLMMFTKADGNSGLQRKMRIALSSLLQHASFQDGEQLHLHFVSDDASKGIGHQALAELLVNATFNYEVRFHSVIKLTERLFPIVKAMQKHFSAGSGTYYSDAIFFLSVAMHRIMPADIKRIVQLDLDLKHRVNIRELFEEFQNFPSGAVIGIAHEMQPVYR
;
A
#
# COMPACT_ATOMS: atom_id res chain seq x y z
N MET A 1 6.79 -8.26 -73.22
CA MET A 1 5.52 -8.96 -72.92
C MET A 1 5.45 -9.61 -71.53
N GLY A 2 6.54 -9.68 -70.73
CA GLY A 2 6.52 -10.32 -69.39
C GLY A 2 6.20 -9.39 -68.21
N LEU A 3 6.66 -8.13 -68.23
CA LEU A 3 6.45 -7.18 -67.12
C LEU A 3 5.00 -6.69 -66.98
N ILE A 4 4.27 -6.57 -68.08
CA ILE A 4 2.87 -6.11 -68.07
C ILE A 4 1.95 -7.18 -67.47
N ARG A 5 2.24 -8.47 -67.69
CA ARG A 5 1.48 -9.57 -67.07
C ARG A 5 1.71 -9.67 -65.56
N LEU A 6 2.93 -9.39 -65.09
CA LEU A 6 3.25 -9.42 -63.66
C LEU A 6 2.50 -8.33 -62.88
N LEU A 7 2.44 -7.10 -63.44
CA LEU A 7 1.71 -5.98 -62.85
C LEU A 7 0.19 -6.21 -62.82
N LEU A 8 -0.37 -6.81 -63.87
CA LEU A 8 -1.80 -7.16 -63.90
C LEU A 8 -2.16 -8.25 -62.88
N THR A 9 -1.28 -9.22 -62.64
CA THR A 9 -1.51 -10.25 -61.60
C THR A 9 -1.33 -9.74 -60.17
N SER A 10 -0.45 -8.75 -59.92
CA SER A 10 -0.34 -8.11 -58.61
C SER A 10 -1.55 -7.21 -58.31
N MET A 11 -2.06 -6.48 -59.30
CA MET A 11 -3.25 -5.63 -59.11
C MET A 11 -4.53 -6.46 -58.94
N ALA A 12 -4.64 -7.63 -59.56
CA ALA A 12 -5.76 -8.55 -59.38
C ALA A 12 -5.81 -9.20 -57.98
N ARG A 13 -4.66 -9.43 -57.32
CA ARG A 13 -4.61 -9.96 -55.95
C ARG A 13 -4.92 -8.90 -54.88
N VAL A 14 -4.66 -7.62 -55.16
CA VAL A 14 -5.05 -6.51 -54.26
C VAL A 14 -6.55 -6.20 -54.39
N SER A 15 -7.17 -6.49 -55.54
CA SER A 15 -8.61 -6.30 -55.79
C SER A 15 -9.53 -7.32 -55.09
N ALA A 16 -8.99 -8.34 -54.42
CA ALA A 16 -9.77 -9.33 -53.67
C ALA A 16 -9.69 -9.13 -52.14
N PHE A 17 -9.06 -8.05 -51.67
CA PHE A 17 -9.29 -7.59 -50.30
C PHE A 17 -10.70 -7.06 -50.21
N ARG A 18 -11.63 -7.96 -49.86
CA ARG A 18 -13.03 -7.61 -49.56
C ARG A 18 -12.99 -6.43 -48.61
N SER A 19 -13.65 -5.33 -48.97
CA SER A 19 -13.72 -4.08 -48.18
C SER A 19 -13.93 -4.31 -46.68
N TYR A 20 -14.66 -5.37 -46.33
CA TYR A 20 -14.87 -5.85 -44.97
C TYR A 20 -13.60 -6.20 -44.19
N GLN A 21 -12.55 -6.75 -44.83
CA GLN A 21 -11.28 -7.07 -44.16
C GLN A 21 -10.50 -5.80 -43.79
N PHE A 22 -10.55 -4.77 -44.64
CA PHE A 22 -9.98 -3.45 -44.32
C PHE A 22 -10.73 -2.79 -43.17
N VAL A 23 -12.07 -2.86 -43.18
CA VAL A 23 -12.90 -2.36 -42.07
C VAL A 23 -12.57 -3.10 -40.77
N PHE A 24 -12.42 -4.42 -40.81
CA PHE A 24 -12.04 -5.20 -39.62
C PHE A 24 -10.65 -4.84 -39.08
N LEU A 25 -9.66 -4.60 -39.96
CA LEU A 25 -8.33 -4.15 -39.53
C LEU A 25 -8.38 -2.76 -38.91
N ILE A 26 -9.18 -1.84 -39.46
CA ILE A 26 -9.37 -0.51 -38.89
C ILE A 26 -10.07 -0.60 -37.53
N VAL A 27 -11.13 -1.41 -37.41
CA VAL A 27 -11.83 -1.63 -36.13
C VAL A 27 -10.91 -2.27 -35.10
N ALA A 28 -10.09 -3.26 -35.48
CA ALA A 28 -9.12 -3.88 -34.59
C ALA A 28 -8.03 -2.89 -34.16
N ALA A 29 -7.52 -2.06 -35.07
CA ALA A 29 -6.55 -1.02 -34.74
C ALA A 29 -7.16 0.03 -33.79
N LEU A 30 -8.39 0.46 -34.05
CA LEU A 30 -9.12 1.38 -33.17
C LEU A 30 -9.41 0.75 -31.81
N ALA A 31 -9.71 -0.55 -31.75
CA ALA A 31 -9.89 -1.27 -30.50
C ALA A 31 -8.59 -1.38 -29.70
N VAL A 32 -7.45 -1.63 -30.36
CA VAL A 32 -6.11 -1.63 -29.72
C VAL A 32 -5.76 -0.23 -29.22
N VAL A 33 -5.99 0.81 -30.02
CA VAL A 33 -5.80 2.22 -29.60
C VAL A 33 -6.72 2.55 -28.43
N ALA A 34 -7.99 2.14 -28.49
CA ALA A 34 -8.93 2.36 -27.41
C ALA A 34 -8.54 1.59 -26.14
N PHE A 35 -8.05 0.36 -26.25
CA PHE A 35 -7.58 -0.40 -25.10
C PHE A 35 -6.27 0.17 -24.54
N TYR A 36 -5.40 0.70 -25.40
CA TYR A 36 -4.14 1.33 -24.98
C TYR A 36 -4.35 2.70 -24.32
N TYR A 37 -5.31 3.49 -24.81
CA TYR A 37 -5.59 4.84 -24.28
C TYR A 37 -6.70 4.88 -23.23
N PHE A 38 -7.73 4.03 -23.34
CA PHE A 38 -8.86 3.95 -22.41
C PHE A 38 -8.89 2.65 -21.58
N GLY A 39 -8.34 1.55 -22.07
CA GLY A 39 -8.31 0.25 -21.37
C GLY A 39 -7.25 0.13 -20.26
N THR A 40 -6.28 1.04 -20.22
CA THR A 40 -5.72 1.43 -18.92
C THR A 40 -6.76 2.28 -18.21
N GLU A 41 -7.64 1.63 -17.43
CA GLU A 41 -8.21 2.25 -16.25
C GLU A 41 -7.03 2.76 -15.42
N ARG A 42 -6.60 3.98 -15.72
CA ARG A 42 -5.80 4.74 -14.80
C ARG A 42 -6.73 5.10 -13.66
N GLN A 43 -6.83 4.22 -12.67
CA GLN A 43 -7.12 4.57 -11.29
C GLN A 43 -5.98 5.47 -10.80
N ASN A 44 -5.89 6.66 -11.39
CA ASN A 44 -4.96 7.71 -11.05
C ASN A 44 -5.45 8.28 -9.72
N PHE A 45 -4.73 7.99 -8.65
CA PHE A 45 -4.80 8.71 -7.37
C PHE A 45 -4.43 10.21 -7.51
N SER A 46 -4.12 10.69 -8.73
CA SER A 46 -3.77 12.07 -9.04
C SER A 46 -4.94 13.08 -9.00
N THR A 47 -6.20 12.63 -8.92
CA THR A 47 -7.37 13.54 -8.86
C THR A 47 -7.63 14.06 -7.45
N THR A 48 -7.30 13.29 -6.42
CA THR A 48 -7.49 13.68 -5.01
C THR A 48 -6.56 14.82 -4.62
N THR A 49 -5.29 14.77 -5.04
CA THR A 49 -4.30 15.85 -4.77
C THR A 49 -4.61 17.14 -5.53
N ARG A 50 -5.30 17.06 -6.69
CA ARG A 50 -5.74 18.25 -7.44
C ARG A 50 -6.99 18.91 -6.85
N ARG A 51 -7.90 18.14 -6.25
CA ARG A 51 -9.15 18.65 -5.65
C ARG A 51 -8.94 19.40 -4.33
N MET A 52 -7.84 19.13 -3.61
CA MET A 52 -7.56 19.70 -2.28
C MET A 52 -7.01 21.13 -2.28
N LYS A 53 -6.86 21.77 -3.44
CA LYS A 53 -6.49 23.19 -3.49
C LYS A 53 -7.65 24.14 -3.08
N GLN A 54 -8.84 23.62 -2.76
CA GLN A 54 -10.05 24.45 -2.64
C GLN A 54 -10.82 24.34 -1.30
N THR A 55 -10.39 23.58 -0.30
CA THR A 55 -11.15 23.55 0.97
C THR A 55 -10.22 23.40 2.18
N GLN A 56 -10.02 24.49 2.92
CA GLN A 56 -9.36 24.52 4.24
C GLN A 56 -10.28 25.22 5.26
N ALA A 57 -10.74 24.45 6.25
CA ALA A 57 -11.24 24.82 7.59
C ALA A 57 -11.76 23.50 8.22
N SER A 58 -11.58 23.10 9.47
CA SER A 58 -11.13 23.73 10.71
C SER A 58 -10.64 22.62 11.66
N TYR A 59 -9.77 22.97 12.60
CA TYR A 59 -9.12 22.10 13.61
C TYR A 59 -9.82 22.19 14.97
N GLY A 60 -9.63 21.17 15.82
CA GLY A 60 -9.82 21.20 17.29
C GLY A 60 -10.69 20.04 17.82
N THR A 61 -10.55 19.50 19.04
CA THR A 61 -9.63 19.65 20.19
C THR A 61 -9.87 18.41 21.08
N GLY A 62 -8.85 17.92 21.79
CA GLY A 62 -8.93 16.73 22.63
C GLY A 62 -9.67 16.91 23.97
N SER A 63 -9.88 15.79 24.65
CA SER A 63 -10.33 15.73 26.04
C SER A 63 -9.71 14.50 26.72
N ASP A 64 -8.84 14.76 27.70
CA ASP A 64 -8.26 13.79 28.61
C ASP A 64 -9.28 13.40 29.69
N VAL A 65 -9.49 12.11 29.91
CA VAL A 65 -10.18 11.55 31.07
C VAL A 65 -9.29 10.49 31.69
N ILE A 66 -8.80 10.76 32.90
CA ILE A 66 -8.01 9.83 33.71
C ILE A 66 -8.96 8.83 34.37
N THR A 67 -8.79 7.55 34.08
CA THR A 67 -9.51 6.43 34.74
C THR A 67 -8.47 5.59 35.51
N PRO A 68 -8.78 5.03 36.69
CA PRO A 68 -7.79 4.37 37.53
C PRO A 68 -7.34 3.02 36.95
N ASP A 69 -6.13 2.64 37.35
CA ASP A 69 -5.29 1.52 36.96
C ASP A 69 -6.03 0.16 36.90
N ARG A 70 -6.56 -0.16 35.70
CA ARG A 70 -6.71 -1.56 35.27
C ARG A 70 -5.30 -2.06 35.00
N ALA A 71 -4.88 -3.14 35.66
CA ALA A 71 -3.60 -3.83 35.45
C ALA A 71 -3.03 -3.53 34.06
N ALA A 72 -2.01 -2.67 34.00
CA ALA A 72 -1.62 -1.97 32.80
C ALA A 72 -1.34 -2.95 31.65
N THR A 73 -2.26 -3.03 30.68
CA THR A 73 -2.09 -3.86 29.49
C THR A 73 -0.91 -3.32 28.69
N THR A 74 0.08 -4.17 28.44
CA THR A 74 1.23 -3.81 27.60
C THR A 74 0.85 -4.03 26.14
N ASN A 75 0.77 -2.93 25.38
CA ASN A 75 0.35 -2.94 23.99
C ASN A 75 1.55 -2.95 23.03
N PHE A 76 1.52 -3.87 22.08
CA PHE A 76 2.53 -4.01 21.02
C PHE A 76 1.89 -3.62 19.68
N HIS A 77 2.28 -2.49 19.10
CA HIS A 77 1.68 -1.98 17.87
C HIS A 77 2.53 -2.31 16.65
N VAL A 78 1.95 -3.02 15.69
CA VAL A 78 2.56 -3.32 14.39
C VAL A 78 1.71 -2.71 13.29
N LEU A 79 2.32 -2.00 12.34
CA LEU A 79 1.64 -1.38 11.20
C LEU A 79 2.13 -1.96 9.87
N MET A 80 1.19 -2.26 8.97
CA MET A 80 1.48 -2.74 7.63
C MET A 80 0.68 -1.95 6.59
N MET A 81 1.28 -1.75 5.42
CA MET A 81 0.62 -1.14 4.26
C MET A 81 -0.10 -2.21 3.45
N PHE A 82 -1.43 -2.13 3.34
CA PHE A 82 -2.24 -3.08 2.58
C PHE A 82 -3.25 -2.36 1.68
N THR A 83 -2.78 -1.85 0.56
CA THR A 83 -3.57 -1.08 -0.42
C THR A 83 -3.49 -1.70 -1.80
N LYS A 84 -4.48 -1.45 -2.66
CA LYS A 84 -4.56 -1.95 -4.05
C LYS A 84 -4.46 -3.48 -4.11
N ALA A 85 -5.11 -4.16 -3.17
CA ALA A 85 -5.13 -5.62 -3.08
C ALA A 85 -6.19 -6.26 -3.99
N ASP A 86 -7.22 -5.50 -4.39
CA ASP A 86 -8.23 -6.00 -5.33
C ASP A 86 -7.61 -6.29 -6.70
N GLY A 87 -7.95 -7.44 -7.27
CA GLY A 87 -7.29 -7.99 -8.46
C GLY A 87 -5.80 -8.37 -8.30
N ASN A 88 -5.17 -8.08 -7.16
CA ASN A 88 -3.74 -8.32 -6.92
C ASN A 88 -3.51 -9.57 -6.06
N SER A 89 -3.65 -10.75 -6.68
CA SER A 89 -3.46 -12.04 -6.01
C SER A 89 -2.05 -12.24 -5.43
N GLY A 90 -1.03 -11.61 -6.04
CA GLY A 90 0.34 -11.62 -5.55
C GLY A 90 0.48 -10.94 -4.18
N LEU A 91 -0.07 -9.73 -4.04
CA LEU A 91 -0.08 -9.01 -2.77
C LEU A 91 -0.90 -9.74 -1.70
N GLN A 92 -2.07 -10.27 -2.06
CA GLN A 92 -2.88 -11.07 -1.14
C GLN A 92 -2.15 -12.32 -0.64
N ARG A 93 -1.39 -12.99 -1.51
CA ARG A 93 -0.55 -14.14 -1.13
C ARG A 93 0.59 -13.73 -0.21
N LYS A 94 1.28 -12.62 -0.52
CA LYS A 94 2.33 -12.04 0.33
C LYS A 94 1.79 -11.74 1.73
N MET A 95 0.65 -11.05 1.84
CA MET A 95 -0.04 -10.79 3.11
C MET A 95 -0.29 -12.09 3.90
N ARG A 96 -0.84 -13.12 3.26
CA ARG A 96 -1.09 -14.41 3.92
C ARG A 96 0.20 -15.06 4.42
N ILE A 97 1.28 -15.01 3.66
CA ILE A 97 2.58 -15.57 4.07
C ILE A 97 3.16 -14.80 5.25
N ALA A 98 3.18 -13.47 5.17
CA ALA A 98 3.69 -12.60 6.22
C ALA A 98 2.90 -12.82 7.53
N LEU A 99 1.58 -12.74 7.48
CA LEU A 99 0.74 -12.90 8.67
C LEU A 99 0.72 -14.32 9.22
N SER A 100 0.63 -15.36 8.38
CA SER A 100 0.66 -16.74 8.88
C SER A 100 1.99 -17.04 9.59
N SER A 101 3.12 -16.62 9.02
CA SER A 101 4.42 -16.79 9.66
C SER A 101 4.57 -15.94 10.93
N LEU A 102 4.03 -14.72 10.96
CA LEU A 102 4.00 -13.88 12.16
C LEU A 102 3.22 -14.58 13.28
N LEU A 103 1.99 -15.01 13.00
CA LEU A 103 1.10 -15.63 13.98
C LEU A 103 1.62 -16.98 14.46
N GLN A 104 2.29 -17.74 13.58
CA GLN A 104 2.92 -19.01 13.94
C GLN A 104 4.02 -18.86 15.00
N HIS A 105 4.77 -17.76 14.97
CA HIS A 105 5.89 -17.51 15.87
C HIS A 105 5.55 -16.55 17.02
N ALA A 106 4.42 -15.85 16.95
CA ALA A 106 4.00 -14.89 17.95
C ALA A 106 3.63 -15.57 19.28
N SER A 107 4.21 -15.07 20.36
CA SER A 107 3.88 -15.48 21.73
C SER A 107 3.92 -14.26 22.64
N PHE A 108 2.85 -14.08 23.41
CA PHE A 108 2.63 -12.97 24.32
C PHE A 108 2.15 -13.50 25.67
N GLN A 109 2.53 -12.82 26.74
CA GLN A 109 2.19 -13.15 28.13
C GLN A 109 0.79 -12.63 28.51
N ASP A 110 0.29 -13.08 29.66
CA ASP A 110 -0.93 -12.53 30.24
C ASP A 110 -0.78 -11.02 30.49
N GLY A 111 -1.76 -10.23 30.06
CA GLY A 111 -1.69 -8.77 30.13
C GLY A 111 -0.93 -8.10 28.98
N GLU A 112 -0.36 -8.86 28.04
CA GLU A 112 0.18 -8.34 26.79
C GLU A 112 -0.85 -8.45 25.66
N GLN A 113 -0.90 -7.46 24.75
CA GLN A 113 -1.80 -7.45 23.61
C GLN A 113 -1.11 -6.98 22.32
N LEU A 114 -1.27 -7.75 21.24
CA LEU A 114 -0.78 -7.38 19.91
C LEU A 114 -1.83 -6.58 19.12
N HIS A 115 -1.51 -5.35 18.75
CA HIS A 115 -2.33 -4.50 17.90
C HIS A 115 -1.80 -4.53 16.47
N LEU A 116 -2.59 -5.06 15.54
CA LEU A 116 -2.30 -5.12 14.11
C LEU A 116 -3.01 -3.97 13.38
N HIS A 117 -2.24 -3.01 12.89
CA HIS A 117 -2.71 -1.84 12.16
C HIS A 117 -2.49 -2.06 10.66
N PHE A 118 -3.53 -1.89 9.85
CA PHE A 118 -3.44 -1.96 8.39
C PHE A 118 -3.84 -0.62 7.79
N VAL A 119 -2.98 -0.04 6.95
CA VAL A 119 -3.36 1.12 6.13
C VAL A 119 -3.92 0.60 4.81
N SER A 120 -5.19 0.88 4.53
CA SER A 120 -5.92 0.28 3.42
C SER A 120 -6.90 1.24 2.74
N ASP A 121 -7.16 1.00 1.46
CA ASP A 121 -8.40 1.42 0.79
C ASP A 121 -9.55 0.46 1.12
N ASP A 122 -10.78 0.84 0.77
CA ASP A 122 -11.99 0.10 1.18
C ASP A 122 -12.04 -1.33 0.61
N ALA A 123 -11.62 -1.52 -0.64
CA ALA A 123 -11.58 -2.85 -1.26
C ALA A 123 -10.55 -3.75 -0.57
N SER A 124 -9.34 -3.22 -0.34
CA SER A 124 -8.28 -3.94 0.37
C SER A 124 -8.66 -4.22 1.82
N LYS A 125 -9.37 -3.32 2.50
CA LYS A 125 -9.91 -3.56 3.85
C LYS A 125 -10.86 -4.76 3.87
N GLY A 126 -11.78 -4.87 2.90
CA GLY A 126 -12.69 -6.02 2.80
C GLY A 126 -11.95 -7.36 2.65
N ILE A 127 -10.98 -7.40 1.73
CA ILE A 127 -10.12 -8.58 1.49
C ILE A 127 -9.31 -8.93 2.75
N GLY A 128 -8.76 -7.92 3.42
CA GLY A 128 -7.96 -8.08 4.62
C GLY A 128 -8.78 -8.64 5.79
N HIS A 129 -10.01 -8.16 5.98
CA HIS A 129 -10.92 -8.70 6.99
C HIS A 129 -11.20 -10.20 6.78
N GLN A 130 -11.47 -10.61 5.54
CA GLN A 130 -11.70 -12.02 5.23
C GLN A 130 -10.45 -12.88 5.52
N ALA A 131 -9.28 -12.44 5.04
CA ALA A 131 -8.03 -13.16 5.27
C ALA A 131 -7.68 -13.26 6.78
N LEU A 132 -7.89 -12.19 7.54
CA LEU A 132 -7.61 -12.16 8.98
C LEU A 132 -8.59 -13.04 9.78
N ALA A 133 -9.86 -13.09 9.39
CA ALA A 133 -10.83 -13.98 10.02
C ALA A 133 -10.42 -15.46 9.90
N GLU A 134 -9.85 -15.84 8.75
CA GLU A 134 -9.28 -17.18 8.52
C GLU A 134 -8.01 -17.42 9.35
N LEU A 135 -7.10 -16.44 9.38
CA LEU A 135 -5.76 -16.60 9.98
C LEU A 135 -5.75 -16.52 11.51
N LEU A 136 -6.62 -15.72 12.11
CA LEU A 136 -6.61 -15.43 13.55
C LEU A 136 -7.52 -16.34 14.37
N VAL A 137 -8.24 -17.28 13.75
CA VAL A 137 -9.19 -18.17 14.42
C VAL A 137 -8.55 -18.99 15.56
N ASN A 138 -7.27 -19.32 15.43
CA ASN A 138 -6.52 -20.13 16.40
C ASN A 138 -5.47 -19.31 17.18
N ALA A 139 -5.52 -17.98 17.13
CA ALA A 139 -4.58 -17.17 17.89
C ALA A 139 -4.76 -17.40 19.40
N THR A 140 -3.68 -17.76 20.09
CA THR A 140 -3.69 -18.13 21.52
C THR A 140 -3.37 -16.97 22.46
N PHE A 141 -3.21 -15.77 21.92
CA PHE A 141 -2.86 -14.54 22.64
C PHE A 141 -3.87 -13.43 22.36
N ASN A 142 -3.89 -12.40 23.20
CA ASN A 142 -4.77 -11.25 22.99
C ASN A 142 -4.30 -10.41 21.80
N TYR A 143 -5.22 -10.06 20.91
CA TYR A 143 -4.93 -9.20 19.78
C TYR A 143 -6.06 -8.21 19.49
N GLU A 144 -5.76 -7.16 18.74
CA GLU A 144 -6.73 -6.23 18.17
C GLU A 144 -6.33 -5.91 16.72
N VAL A 145 -7.30 -5.82 15.81
CA VAL A 145 -7.07 -5.45 14.41
C VAL A 145 -7.71 -4.10 14.13
N ARG A 146 -6.94 -3.16 13.57
CA ARG A 146 -7.42 -1.82 13.18
C ARG A 146 -7.07 -1.51 11.73
N PHE A 147 -8.07 -1.11 10.96
CA PHE A 147 -7.87 -0.60 9.59
C PHE A 147 -7.94 0.92 9.56
N HIS A 148 -6.95 1.55 8.94
CA HIS A 148 -6.83 2.99 8.75
C HIS A 148 -7.03 3.32 7.28
N SER A 149 -7.90 4.28 6.99
CA SER A 149 -8.13 4.72 5.61
C SER A 149 -6.89 5.40 5.04
N VAL A 150 -6.37 4.87 3.94
CA VAL A 150 -5.24 5.46 3.20
C VAL A 150 -5.53 6.90 2.78
N ILE A 151 -6.78 7.21 2.39
CA ILE A 151 -7.20 8.55 1.95
C ILE A 151 -7.07 9.54 3.10
N LYS A 152 -7.68 9.23 4.26
CA LYS A 152 -7.65 10.11 5.44
C LYS A 152 -6.24 10.32 5.98
N LEU A 153 -5.41 9.26 5.98
CA LEU A 153 -4.01 9.38 6.39
C LEU A 153 -3.22 10.25 5.43
N THR A 154 -3.40 10.07 4.12
CA THR A 154 -2.75 10.89 3.08
C THR A 154 -3.09 12.36 3.25
N GLU A 155 -4.36 12.70 3.51
CA GLU A 155 -4.82 14.07 3.76
C GLU A 155 -4.10 14.73 4.93
N ARG A 156 -4.00 14.02 6.07
CA ARG A 156 -3.30 14.52 7.27
C ARG A 156 -1.80 14.64 7.06
N LEU A 157 -1.23 13.73 6.27
CA LEU A 157 0.21 13.62 6.05
C LEU A 157 0.72 14.64 5.04
N PHE A 158 -0.07 14.93 4.00
CA PHE A 158 0.36 15.77 2.88
C PHE A 158 0.93 17.15 3.31
N PRO A 159 0.30 17.94 4.20
CA PRO A 159 0.86 19.22 4.64
C PRO A 159 2.23 19.08 5.32
N ILE A 160 2.52 17.94 5.94
CA ILE A 160 3.76 17.67 6.68
C ILE A 160 4.89 17.30 5.71
N VAL A 161 4.58 16.48 4.70
CA VAL A 161 5.60 15.83 3.85
C VAL A 161 5.72 16.46 2.45
N LYS A 162 4.86 17.41 2.09
CA LYS A 162 4.87 18.05 0.76
C LYS A 162 6.26 18.58 0.36
N ALA A 163 6.99 19.16 1.31
CA ALA A 163 8.31 19.72 1.04
C ALA A 163 9.39 18.65 0.78
N MET A 164 9.30 17.47 1.40
CA MET A 164 10.23 16.36 1.13
C MET A 164 9.85 15.58 -0.12
N GLN A 165 8.55 15.48 -0.42
CA GLN A 165 8.04 14.72 -1.56
C GLN A 165 8.69 15.14 -2.89
N LYS A 166 8.91 16.44 -3.12
CA LYS A 166 9.61 16.93 -4.34
C LYS A 166 11.04 16.40 -4.52
N HIS A 167 11.68 15.91 -3.45
CA HIS A 167 13.07 15.43 -3.48
C HIS A 167 13.17 13.91 -3.58
N PHE A 168 12.17 13.19 -3.06
CA PHE A 168 12.22 11.73 -2.94
C PHE A 168 11.22 11.00 -3.85
N SER A 169 10.37 11.73 -4.57
CA SER A 169 9.44 11.16 -5.56
C SER A 169 10.01 11.24 -6.97
N ALA A 170 10.11 10.11 -7.66
CA ALA A 170 10.68 9.97 -9.01
C ALA A 170 9.76 10.53 -10.14
N GLY A 171 8.98 11.58 -9.86
CA GLY A 171 8.00 12.16 -10.78
C GLY A 171 6.57 11.67 -10.57
N SER A 172 5.62 12.29 -11.28
CA SER A 172 4.19 11.98 -11.17
C SER A 172 3.89 10.54 -11.60
N GLY A 173 3.17 9.77 -10.75
CA GLY A 173 2.78 8.39 -11.05
C GLY A 173 3.80 7.32 -10.67
N THR A 174 4.87 7.69 -9.95
CA THR A 174 5.85 6.73 -9.42
C THR A 174 5.50 6.27 -8.02
N TYR A 175 6.14 5.20 -7.53
CA TYR A 175 5.88 4.60 -6.22
C TYR A 175 5.79 5.65 -5.10
N TYR A 176 6.71 6.62 -5.04
CA TYR A 176 6.71 7.66 -4.00
C TYR A 176 5.84 8.89 -4.30
N SER A 177 5.02 8.90 -5.36
CA SER A 177 4.22 10.09 -5.70
C SER A 177 3.07 10.36 -4.74
N ASP A 178 2.78 9.44 -3.84
CA ASP A 178 1.74 9.57 -2.83
C ASP A 178 2.33 9.88 -1.45
N ALA A 179 1.71 10.82 -0.72
CA ALA A 179 2.22 11.25 0.57
C ALA A 179 2.32 10.07 1.56
N ILE A 180 1.49 9.03 1.41
CA ILE A 180 1.43 7.88 2.31
C ILE A 180 2.76 7.12 2.44
N PHE A 181 3.63 7.14 1.44
CA PHE A 181 4.95 6.50 1.51
C PHE A 181 5.90 7.20 2.48
N PHE A 182 5.54 8.39 2.94
CA PHE A 182 6.24 9.14 3.98
C PHE A 182 5.58 8.97 5.35
N LEU A 183 4.67 8.00 5.55
CA LEU A 183 3.95 7.84 6.82
C LEU A 183 4.91 7.68 8.01
N SER A 184 5.97 6.89 7.86
CA SER A 184 6.96 6.62 8.91
C SER A 184 7.60 7.90 9.47
N VAL A 185 7.91 8.88 8.62
CA VAL A 185 8.61 10.11 9.04
C VAL A 185 7.74 11.03 9.91
N ALA A 186 6.42 10.93 9.77
CA ALA A 186 5.46 11.74 10.51
C ALA A 186 4.53 10.90 11.39
N MET A 187 4.87 9.63 11.63
CA MET A 187 4.03 8.67 12.34
C MET A 187 3.57 9.22 13.70
N HIS A 188 4.48 9.87 14.42
CA HIS A 188 4.26 10.51 15.72
C HIS A 188 3.23 11.67 15.72
N ARG A 189 2.93 12.28 14.57
CA ARG A 189 1.89 13.32 14.43
C ARG A 189 0.56 12.77 13.92
N ILE A 190 0.59 11.56 13.39
CA ILE A 190 -0.53 10.92 12.72
C ILE A 190 -1.22 9.93 13.66
N MET A 191 -0.44 9.13 14.38
CA MET A 191 -0.95 8.17 15.34
C MET A 191 -1.47 8.86 16.61
N PRO A 192 -2.47 8.25 17.30
CA PRO A 192 -2.93 8.68 18.61
C PRO A 192 -1.79 8.80 19.63
N ALA A 193 -1.90 9.77 20.55
CA ALA A 193 -0.83 10.10 21.51
C ALA A 193 -0.57 9.02 22.57
N ASP A 194 -1.51 8.10 22.76
CA ASP A 194 -1.39 6.91 23.62
C ASP A 194 -0.48 5.84 23.02
N ILE A 195 -0.30 5.80 21.69
CA ILE A 195 0.64 4.90 21.02
C ILE A 195 2.06 5.45 21.15
N LYS A 196 2.82 4.92 22.11
CA LYS A 196 4.20 5.38 22.38
C LYS A 196 5.24 4.80 21.44
N ARG A 197 5.02 3.59 20.93
CA ARG A 197 5.95 2.84 20.07
C ARG A 197 5.14 2.04 19.05
N ILE A 198 5.64 1.98 17.82
CA ILE A 198 5.03 1.20 16.74
C ILE A 198 6.13 0.69 15.81
N VAL A 199 5.98 -0.56 15.35
CA VAL A 199 6.86 -1.16 14.35
C VAL A 199 6.12 -1.17 13.01
N GLN A 200 6.67 -0.50 12.01
CA GLN A 200 6.14 -0.57 10.64
C GLN A 200 6.86 -1.67 9.86
N LEU A 201 6.10 -2.57 9.22
CA LEU A 201 6.60 -3.72 8.49
C LEU A 201 5.99 -3.81 7.08
N ASP A 202 6.76 -4.36 6.16
CA ASP A 202 6.28 -4.72 4.83
C ASP A 202 5.53 -6.06 4.84
N LEU A 203 4.66 -6.26 3.84
CA LEU A 203 3.86 -7.48 3.70
C LEU A 203 4.53 -8.59 2.88
N ASP A 204 5.73 -8.38 2.37
CA ASP A 204 6.52 -9.43 1.70
C ASP A 204 7.63 -10.01 2.56
N LEU A 205 7.48 -9.90 3.87
CA LEU A 205 8.31 -10.56 4.86
C LEU A 205 7.84 -11.99 5.14
N LYS A 206 8.75 -12.78 5.72
CA LYS A 206 8.44 -14.07 6.35
C LYS A 206 9.10 -14.10 7.72
N HIS A 207 8.28 -14.13 8.76
CA HIS A 207 8.75 -14.16 10.15
C HIS A 207 9.29 -15.55 10.49
N ARG A 208 10.35 -15.59 11.30
CA ARG A 208 11.04 -16.82 11.72
C ARG A 208 11.21 -16.94 13.23
N VAL A 209 10.89 -15.87 13.95
CA VAL A 209 11.05 -15.72 15.40
C VAL A 209 9.90 -14.86 15.93
N ASN A 210 9.77 -14.79 17.26
CA ASN A 210 8.67 -14.09 17.89
C ASN A 210 8.79 -12.57 17.67
N ILE A 211 7.74 -11.93 17.13
CA ILE A 211 7.72 -10.49 16.88
C ILE A 211 7.86 -9.65 18.16
N ARG A 212 7.50 -10.21 19.32
CA ARG A 212 7.69 -9.57 20.64
C ARG A 212 9.15 -9.19 20.89
N GLU A 213 10.11 -10.02 20.46
CA GLU A 213 11.55 -9.79 20.62
C GLU A 213 12.01 -8.49 19.94
N LEU A 214 11.42 -8.14 18.79
CA LEU A 214 11.73 -6.90 18.08
C LEU A 214 11.39 -5.64 18.90
N PHE A 215 10.42 -5.72 19.81
CA PHE A 215 10.08 -4.59 20.68
C PHE A 215 11.09 -4.40 21.82
N GLU A 216 11.89 -5.41 22.14
CA GLU A 216 12.97 -5.29 23.13
C GLU A 216 14.08 -4.38 22.61
N GLU A 217 14.25 -4.27 21.28
CA GLU A 217 15.22 -3.36 20.65
C GLU A 217 14.97 -1.88 20.96
N PHE A 218 13.75 -1.48 21.35
CA PHE A 218 13.52 -0.10 21.83
C PHE A 218 14.33 0.23 23.09
N GLN A 219 14.72 -0.77 23.89
CA GLN A 219 15.56 -0.58 25.08
C GLN A 219 17.03 -0.29 24.71
N ASN A 220 17.44 -0.65 23.50
CA ASN A 220 18.79 -0.44 22.99
C ASN A 220 18.98 0.94 22.34
N PHE A 221 17.96 1.80 22.34
CA PHE A 221 18.05 3.11 21.72
C PHE A 221 18.99 4.02 22.52
N PRO A 222 20.06 4.55 21.91
CA PRO A 222 20.90 5.54 22.58
C PRO A 222 20.11 6.84 22.78
N SER A 223 20.62 7.70 23.68
CA SER A 223 19.99 8.99 23.93
C SER A 223 19.84 9.81 22.64
N GLY A 224 18.62 10.26 22.37
CA GLY A 224 18.27 11.03 21.17
C GLY A 224 17.87 10.18 19.94
N ALA A 225 18.03 8.86 19.95
CA ALA A 225 17.53 8.01 18.87
C ALA A 225 15.99 7.96 18.88
N VAL A 226 15.38 8.11 17.70
CA VAL A 226 13.92 8.15 17.52
C VAL A 226 13.37 7.07 16.59
N ILE A 227 14.23 6.47 15.76
CA ILE A 227 13.88 5.41 14.80
C ILE A 227 14.98 4.37 14.80
N GLY A 228 14.60 3.10 14.91
CA GLY A 228 15.45 1.95 14.59
C GLY A 228 15.14 1.48 13.17
N ILE A 229 16.17 1.24 12.36
CA ILE A 229 16.03 0.78 10.98
C ILE A 229 17.23 -0.09 10.61
N ALA A 230 17.00 -1.17 9.85
CA ALA A 230 18.08 -1.99 9.30
C ALA A 230 18.76 -1.27 8.12
N HIS A 231 20.01 -1.63 7.83
CA HIS A 231 20.70 -1.09 6.65
C HIS A 231 20.12 -1.68 5.35
N GLU A 232 20.05 -0.84 4.31
CA GLU A 232 19.80 -1.30 2.95
C GLU A 232 20.95 -2.22 2.51
N MET A 233 20.60 -3.40 2.00
CA MET A 233 21.56 -4.45 1.67
C MET A 233 22.07 -4.36 0.23
N GLN A 234 21.49 -3.48 -0.58
CA GLN A 234 21.92 -3.20 -1.95
C GLN A 234 22.64 -1.84 -2.04
N PRO A 235 23.62 -1.68 -2.95
CA PRO A 235 24.38 -0.44 -3.11
C PRO A 235 23.59 0.60 -3.94
N VAL A 236 22.42 0.99 -3.44
CA VAL A 236 21.49 1.92 -4.13
C VAL A 236 21.78 3.39 -3.82
N TYR A 237 22.34 3.69 -2.65
CA TYR A 237 22.78 5.02 -2.29
C TYR A 237 24.20 5.25 -2.84
N ARG A 238 24.37 6.27 -3.68
CA ARG A 238 25.62 6.64 -4.33
C ARG A 238 25.84 8.14 -4.21
#